data_AF-A0A4S8IIP4-F1
#
_entry.id   AF-A0A4S8IIP4-F1
#
_cell.length_a   1.000
_cell.length_b   1.000
_cell.length_c   1.000
_cell.angle_alpha   90.00
_cell.angle_beta   90.00
_cell.angle_gamma   90.00
#
_symmetry.space_group_name_H-M   'P 1'
#
loop_
_entity.id
_entity.type
_entity.pdbx_description
1 polymer ?
#
loop_
_entity_poly.entity_id
_entity_poly.type
_entity_poly.pdbx_seq_one_letter_code
_entity_poly.pdbx_strand_id
1 'polypeptide(L)'
;MSKAIFGAVSAVLLVAAVIGVVATVVSSNHKADTSEGDGSLTTTSKSVSAFCAKTDYQADCERTIGSAINGSSSPKEVIQASFQAAIDEIQAAFHLSNNVSLKANDPMNKAAFNICRQLLEDADEELNAAFSETHDLQGLARRTDDIKTWLSAVISYQQTCLDGITEPELQSTMKDGLSTATKVTSNAIAIVDELSSLLKSFKVPINITMGSRRLLVDEKGYPSWFSGHDRKLLAAHARGQLTPNVVVAKDGSGKFKTINDALNAMPKDYSGRYVIYVKAGVYKENVIVGKDKVNVLMYGDGSRKTVVTGSKNYVDGVQTVDTATFGLCFPYFPMLYMLLLYYCTTSIV
;
A
#
# COMPACT_ATOMS: atom_id res chain seq x y z
N MET A 1 80.89 28.93 -35.70
CA MET A 1 80.39 27.57 -35.39
C MET A 1 81.38 27.00 -34.36
N SER A 2 81.07 26.71 -33.09
CA SER A 2 79.80 26.22 -32.53
C SER A 2 79.65 26.63 -31.04
N LYS A 3 78.86 27.68 -30.73
CA LYS A 3 78.52 28.08 -29.34
C LYS A 3 77.07 28.58 -29.16
N ALA A 4 76.17 28.23 -30.09
CA ALA A 4 74.77 28.67 -30.08
C ALA A 4 73.74 27.53 -29.86
N ILE A 5 74.20 26.30 -29.58
CA ILE A 5 73.32 25.11 -29.49
C ILE A 5 73.03 24.70 -28.04
N PHE A 6 73.91 25.03 -27.08
CA PHE A 6 73.72 24.66 -25.67
C PHE A 6 72.76 25.58 -24.87
N GLY A 7 72.35 26.72 -25.42
CA GLY A 7 71.37 27.61 -24.78
C GLY A 7 69.92 27.15 -24.92
N ALA A 8 69.57 26.51 -26.04
CA ALA A 8 68.18 26.12 -26.35
C ALA A 8 67.72 24.85 -25.62
N VAL A 9 68.63 23.90 -25.37
CA VAL A 9 68.30 22.63 -24.71
C VAL A 9 67.99 22.83 -23.21
N SER A 10 68.62 23.81 -22.56
CA SER A 10 68.39 24.14 -21.14
C SER A 10 66.99 24.73 -20.88
N ALA A 11 66.43 25.48 -21.85
CA ALA A 11 65.10 26.06 -21.72
C ALA A 11 63.98 25.01 -21.81
N VAL A 12 64.12 24.01 -22.70
CA VAL A 12 63.11 22.96 -22.90
C VAL A 12 63.04 22.01 -21.70
N LEU A 13 64.18 21.69 -21.07
CA LEU A 13 64.22 20.83 -19.87
C LEU A 13 63.58 21.47 -18.64
N LEU A 14 63.65 22.80 -18.49
CA LEU A 14 63.02 23.50 -17.37
C LEU A 14 61.49 23.56 -17.49
N VAL A 15 60.93 23.64 -18.70
CA VAL A 15 59.46 23.61 -18.90
C VAL A 15 58.90 22.21 -18.64
N ALA A 16 59.62 21.15 -18.99
CA ALA A 16 59.22 19.77 -18.67
C ALA A 16 59.19 19.49 -17.16
N ALA A 17 60.13 20.06 -16.40
CA ALA A 17 60.18 19.91 -14.94
C ALA A 17 58.97 20.57 -14.22
N VAL A 18 58.49 21.72 -14.71
CA VAL A 18 57.35 22.42 -14.11
C VAL A 18 56.03 21.68 -14.34
N ILE A 19 55.85 21.02 -15.48
CA ILE A 19 54.66 20.20 -15.76
C ILE A 19 54.70 18.88 -14.97
N GLY A 20 55.88 18.29 -14.77
CA GLY A 20 56.05 17.06 -13.98
C GLY A 20 55.74 17.20 -12.48
N VAL A 21 56.13 18.32 -11.86
CA VAL A 21 55.94 18.56 -10.41
C VAL A 21 54.47 18.85 -10.06
N VAL A 22 53.69 19.43 -10.97
CA VAL A 22 52.23 19.62 -10.78
C VAL A 22 51.46 18.30 -10.84
N ALA A 23 51.99 17.27 -11.51
CA ALA A 23 51.33 15.98 -11.70
C ALA A 23 51.66 14.91 -10.64
N THR A 24 52.66 15.11 -9.77
CA THR A 24 53.15 14.04 -8.86
C THR A 24 53.21 14.40 -7.37
N VAL A 25 52.79 15.60 -6.96
CA VAL A 25 52.74 16.00 -5.52
C VAL A 25 51.30 15.93 -4.95
N VAL A 26 50.39 15.17 -5.59
CA VAL A 26 49.04 14.86 -5.08
C VAL A 26 48.97 13.39 -4.64
N SER A 27 49.92 13.00 -3.77
CA SER A 27 50.02 11.76 -2.98
C SER A 27 51.32 11.83 -2.15
N SER A 28 51.37 11.62 -0.83
CA SER A 28 50.33 11.27 0.16
C SER A 28 50.79 11.68 1.58
N ASN A 29 49.82 11.97 2.48
CA ASN A 29 49.89 11.85 3.96
C ASN A 29 50.89 12.73 4.74
N HIS A 30 50.52 13.45 5.82
CA HIS A 30 49.25 13.66 6.55
C HIS A 30 49.17 15.17 6.98
N LYS A 31 48.21 15.72 7.75
CA LYS A 31 47.10 15.21 8.59
C LYS A 31 46.04 16.32 8.83
N ALA A 32 44.84 15.90 9.27
CA ALA A 32 43.77 16.69 9.90
C ALA A 32 42.89 17.58 8.99
N ASP A 33 41.62 17.16 8.86
CA ASP A 33 40.35 17.86 8.55
C ASP A 33 40.34 18.99 7.50
N THR A 34 39.58 18.93 6.39
CA THR A 34 38.15 18.55 6.30
C THR A 34 37.76 17.82 5.00
N SER A 35 36.52 17.31 4.94
CA SER A 35 35.99 16.32 3.97
C SER A 35 35.33 16.90 2.71
N GLU A 36 35.28 16.11 1.62
CA GLU A 36 34.07 15.69 0.86
C GLU A 36 34.45 14.94 -0.45
N GLY A 37 33.75 13.84 -0.79
CA GLY A 37 33.95 13.13 -2.08
C GLY A 37 33.63 11.63 -2.13
N ASP A 38 34.21 10.80 -1.25
CA ASP A 38 34.19 9.32 -1.37
C ASP A 38 33.39 8.60 -0.25
N GLY A 39 33.10 9.31 0.85
CA GLY A 39 32.33 8.76 1.98
C GLY A 39 30.83 8.56 1.70
N SER A 40 30.22 9.33 0.78
CA SER A 40 28.77 9.33 0.55
C SER A 40 28.27 8.00 -0.07
N LEU A 41 28.94 7.49 -1.12
CA LEU A 41 28.54 6.24 -1.78
C LEU A 41 28.72 5.01 -0.86
N THR A 42 29.78 5.00 -0.06
CA THR A 42 30.09 3.93 0.90
C THR A 42 29.24 3.98 2.18
N THR A 43 28.62 5.12 2.50
CA THR A 43 27.62 5.22 3.58
C THR A 43 26.20 4.94 3.09
N THR A 44 25.84 5.39 1.89
CA THR A 44 24.56 5.11 1.22
C THR A 44 24.32 3.61 1.09
N SER A 45 25.27 2.89 0.49
CA SER A 45 25.21 1.43 0.35
C SER A 45 25.00 0.71 1.69
N LYS A 46 25.73 1.11 2.75
CA LYS A 46 25.55 0.53 4.10
C LYS A 46 24.17 0.82 4.71
N SER A 47 23.62 2.02 4.51
CA SER A 47 22.25 2.33 4.94
C SER A 47 21.25 1.42 4.21
N VAL A 48 21.32 1.33 2.87
CA VAL A 48 20.41 0.49 2.07
C VAL A 48 20.49 -0.98 2.48
N SER A 49 21.69 -1.56 2.55
CA SER A 49 21.86 -2.96 2.98
C SER A 49 21.31 -3.22 4.39
N ALA A 50 21.39 -2.26 5.31
CA ALA A 50 20.82 -2.42 6.65
C ALA A 50 19.28 -2.49 6.65
N PHE A 51 18.61 -1.71 5.79
CA PHE A 51 17.16 -1.79 5.58
C PHE A 51 16.77 -3.07 4.82
N CYS A 52 17.55 -3.47 3.82
CA CYS A 52 17.27 -4.64 2.99
C CYS A 52 17.60 -5.99 3.66
N ALA A 53 18.46 -6.04 4.68
CA ALA A 53 18.95 -7.26 5.33
C ALA A 53 17.85 -8.17 5.94
N LYS A 54 16.66 -7.64 6.19
CA LYS A 54 15.50 -8.37 6.74
C LYS A 54 14.39 -8.63 5.72
N THR A 55 14.60 -8.23 4.47
CA THR A 55 13.64 -8.43 3.38
C THR A 55 13.82 -9.79 2.71
N ASP A 56 12.74 -10.36 2.19
CA ASP A 56 12.78 -11.64 1.47
C ASP A 56 13.46 -11.51 0.10
N TYR A 57 13.36 -10.33 -0.54
CA TYR A 57 13.92 -10.05 -1.87
C TYR A 57 15.04 -9.01 -1.81
N GLN A 58 16.11 -9.34 -1.08
CA GLN A 58 17.22 -8.42 -0.76
C GLN A 58 17.85 -7.75 -1.99
N ALA A 59 18.15 -8.52 -3.05
CA ALA A 59 18.75 -7.98 -4.27
C ALA A 59 17.80 -7.01 -5.01
N ASP A 60 16.49 -7.27 -4.99
CA ASP A 60 15.50 -6.36 -5.54
C ASP A 60 15.33 -5.10 -4.67
N CYS A 61 15.40 -5.23 -3.34
CA CYS A 61 15.41 -4.11 -2.39
C CYS A 61 16.61 -3.17 -2.61
N GLU A 62 17.83 -3.71 -2.63
CA GLU A 62 19.05 -2.91 -2.78
C GLU A 62 19.09 -2.22 -4.15
N ARG A 63 18.62 -2.91 -5.20
CA ARG A 63 18.53 -2.37 -6.57
C ARG A 63 17.57 -1.17 -6.63
N THR A 64 16.33 -1.31 -6.18
CA THR A 64 15.31 -0.27 -6.37
C THR A 64 15.54 0.94 -5.47
N ILE A 65 15.83 0.71 -4.20
CA ILE A 65 16.16 1.79 -3.25
C ILE A 65 17.46 2.49 -3.69
N GLY A 66 18.49 1.73 -4.07
CA GLY A 66 19.77 2.26 -4.52
C GLY A 66 19.65 3.18 -5.76
N SER A 67 18.78 2.84 -6.71
CA SER A 67 18.50 3.70 -7.86
C SER A 67 17.71 4.97 -7.53
N ALA A 68 16.93 4.98 -6.45
CA ALA A 68 16.04 6.10 -6.11
C ALA A 68 16.73 7.20 -5.28
N ILE A 69 17.68 6.86 -4.41
CA ILE A 69 18.18 7.80 -3.37
C ILE A 69 19.43 8.62 -3.73
N ASN A 70 19.99 8.47 -4.95
CA ASN A 70 21.05 9.35 -5.51
C ASN A 70 22.23 9.72 -4.56
N GLY A 71 22.65 8.80 -3.68
CA GLY A 71 23.76 9.04 -2.74
C GLY A 71 23.38 9.63 -1.37
N SER A 72 22.07 9.67 -1.04
CA SER A 72 21.59 9.90 0.32
C SER A 72 21.68 8.64 1.18
N SER A 73 21.94 8.81 2.48
CA SER A 73 21.98 7.74 3.48
C SER A 73 20.94 7.90 4.60
N SER A 74 20.03 8.86 4.43
CA SER A 74 18.99 9.25 5.40
C SER A 74 17.95 8.13 5.61
N PRO A 75 17.70 7.68 6.86
CA PRO A 75 16.71 6.64 7.15
C PRO A 75 15.31 6.97 6.62
N LYS A 76 14.92 8.25 6.64
CA LYS A 76 13.63 8.71 6.12
C LYS A 76 13.54 8.53 4.61
N GLU A 77 14.60 8.92 3.89
CA GLU A 77 14.64 8.85 2.43
C GLU A 77 14.75 7.41 1.93
N VAL A 78 15.44 6.53 2.65
CA VAL A 78 15.45 5.08 2.37
C VAL A 78 14.05 4.48 2.52
N ILE A 79 13.31 4.86 3.57
CA ILE A 79 11.91 4.44 3.74
C ILE A 79 11.04 5.00 2.61
N GLN A 80 11.14 6.30 2.32
CA GLN A 80 10.40 6.95 1.23
C GLN A 80 10.65 6.28 -0.12
N ALA A 81 11.91 5.99 -0.45
CA ALA A 81 12.29 5.27 -1.66
C ALA A 81 11.71 3.84 -1.73
N SER A 82 11.62 3.13 -0.59
CA SER A 82 10.99 1.80 -0.57
C SER A 82 9.50 1.84 -0.90
N PHE A 83 8.77 2.88 -0.48
CA PHE A 83 7.36 3.06 -0.83
C PHE A 83 7.20 3.59 -2.26
N GLN A 84 8.03 4.56 -2.68
CA GLN A 84 8.02 5.11 -4.03
C GLN A 84 8.30 4.04 -5.08
N ALA A 85 9.26 3.15 -4.85
CA ALA A 85 9.53 2.03 -5.75
C ALA A 85 8.33 1.09 -5.92
N ALA A 86 7.49 0.93 -4.89
CA ALA A 86 6.25 0.16 -5.01
C ALA A 86 5.17 0.92 -5.80
N ILE A 87 5.07 2.24 -5.63
CA ILE A 87 4.18 3.11 -6.41
C ILE A 87 4.54 3.04 -7.90
N ASP A 88 5.81 3.26 -8.23
CA ASP A 88 6.30 3.30 -9.61
C ASP A 88 6.05 1.96 -10.34
N GLU A 89 6.28 0.82 -9.67
CA GLU A 89 6.05 -0.52 -10.24
C GLU A 89 4.55 -0.85 -10.37
N ILE A 90 3.68 -0.37 -9.46
CA ILE A 90 2.21 -0.50 -9.61
C ILE A 90 1.70 0.35 -10.77
N GLN A 91 2.19 1.58 -10.94
CA GLN A 91 1.84 2.44 -12.08
C GLN A 91 2.33 1.84 -13.41
N ALA A 92 3.54 1.28 -13.44
CA ALA A 92 4.05 0.52 -14.58
C ALA A 92 3.15 -0.69 -14.92
N ALA A 93 2.72 -1.44 -13.91
CA ALA A 93 1.78 -2.55 -14.08
C ALA A 93 0.40 -2.08 -14.58
N PHE A 94 -0.12 -0.94 -14.10
CA PHE A 94 -1.36 -0.36 -14.60
C PHE A 94 -1.25 -0.02 -16.10
N HIS A 95 -0.16 0.62 -16.52
CA HIS A 95 0.10 0.89 -17.94
C HIS A 95 0.28 -0.39 -18.77
N LEU A 96 0.94 -1.42 -18.22
CA LEU A 96 1.02 -2.73 -18.85
C LEU A 96 -0.37 -3.36 -19.04
N SER A 97 -1.23 -3.32 -18.03
CA SER A 97 -2.58 -3.89 -18.08
C SER A 97 -3.42 -3.26 -19.21
N ASN A 98 -3.27 -1.96 -19.46
CA ASN A 98 -3.88 -1.28 -20.59
C ASN A 98 -3.42 -1.89 -21.92
N ASN A 99 -2.10 -2.02 -22.12
CA ASN A 99 -1.52 -2.57 -23.35
C ASN A 99 -1.85 -4.05 -23.58
N VAL A 100 -1.81 -4.88 -22.53
CA VAL A 100 -2.16 -6.31 -22.62
C VAL A 100 -3.65 -6.49 -22.90
N SER A 101 -4.52 -5.65 -22.35
CA SER A 101 -5.97 -5.72 -22.57
C SER A 101 -6.40 -5.51 -24.03
N LEU A 102 -5.55 -4.89 -24.87
CA LEU A 102 -5.79 -4.75 -26.31
C LEU A 102 -5.69 -6.08 -27.07
N LYS A 103 -5.03 -7.08 -26.50
CA LYS A 103 -4.92 -8.44 -27.05
C LYS A 103 -6.08 -9.35 -26.64
N ALA A 104 -6.76 -9.04 -25.54
CA ALA A 104 -7.91 -9.80 -25.06
C ALA A 104 -9.05 -9.71 -26.09
N ASN A 105 -9.49 -10.86 -26.59
CA ASN A 105 -10.54 -10.92 -27.62
C ASN A 105 -11.93 -11.16 -27.02
N ASP A 106 -12.02 -12.01 -26.00
CA ASP A 106 -13.28 -12.41 -25.38
C ASP A 106 -13.78 -11.38 -24.33
N PRO A 107 -15.10 -11.39 -24.00
CA PRO A 107 -15.65 -10.48 -23.00
C PRO A 107 -15.15 -10.70 -21.57
N MET A 108 -14.77 -11.93 -21.20
CA MET A 108 -14.38 -12.27 -19.82
C MET A 108 -13.01 -11.68 -19.48
N ASN A 109 -12.01 -11.84 -20.36
CA ASN A 109 -10.70 -11.21 -20.17
C ASN A 109 -10.78 -9.69 -20.33
N LYS A 110 -11.65 -9.14 -21.19
CA LYS A 110 -11.91 -7.69 -21.23
C LYS A 110 -12.45 -7.15 -19.90
N ALA A 111 -13.39 -7.88 -19.26
CA ALA A 111 -13.85 -7.57 -17.91
C ALA A 111 -12.74 -7.74 -16.86
N ALA A 112 -11.91 -8.79 -16.97
CA ALA A 112 -10.75 -9.03 -16.11
C ALA A 112 -9.80 -7.83 -16.09
N PHE A 113 -9.47 -7.29 -17.26
CA PHE A 113 -8.58 -6.13 -17.36
C PHE A 113 -9.22 -4.82 -16.88
N ASN A 114 -10.55 -4.66 -16.94
CA ASN A 114 -11.22 -3.53 -16.28
C ASN A 114 -11.07 -3.61 -14.75
N ILE A 115 -11.27 -4.80 -14.19
CA ILE A 115 -11.12 -5.05 -12.74
C ILE A 115 -9.66 -4.98 -12.31
N CYS A 116 -8.72 -5.53 -13.07
CA CYS A 116 -7.30 -5.41 -12.79
C CYS A 116 -6.86 -3.94 -12.71
N ARG A 117 -7.36 -3.08 -13.61
CA ARG A 117 -7.11 -1.63 -13.54
C ARG A 117 -7.63 -1.01 -12.25
N GLN A 118 -8.88 -1.29 -11.87
CA GLN A 118 -9.45 -0.79 -10.61
C GLN A 118 -8.65 -1.27 -9.40
N LEU A 119 -8.23 -2.54 -9.37
CA LEU A 119 -7.40 -3.10 -8.31
C LEU A 119 -5.99 -2.47 -8.24
N LEU A 120 -5.44 -2.04 -9.38
CA LEU A 120 -4.15 -1.34 -9.42
C LEU A 120 -4.28 0.16 -9.08
N GLU A 121 -5.43 0.78 -9.38
CA GLU A 121 -5.79 2.11 -8.86
C GLU A 121 -5.99 2.07 -7.33
N ASP A 122 -6.69 1.05 -6.81
CA ASP A 122 -6.83 0.80 -5.37
C ASP A 122 -5.46 0.56 -4.70
N ALA A 123 -4.55 -0.14 -5.37
CA ALA A 123 -3.19 -0.35 -4.90
C ALA A 123 -2.37 0.95 -4.86
N ASP A 124 -2.47 1.81 -5.88
CA ASP A 124 -1.81 3.11 -5.92
C ASP A 124 -2.34 4.04 -4.82
N GLU A 125 -3.66 4.06 -4.57
CA GLU A 125 -4.26 4.81 -3.45
C GLU A 125 -3.71 4.36 -2.09
N GLU A 126 -3.68 3.05 -1.81
CA GLU A 126 -3.16 2.48 -0.55
C GLU A 126 -1.64 2.67 -0.38
N LEU A 127 -0.87 2.69 -1.47
CA LEU A 127 0.56 2.99 -1.44
C LEU A 127 0.82 4.47 -1.19
N ASN A 128 0.12 5.38 -1.86
CA ASN A 128 0.23 6.82 -1.63
C ASN A 128 -0.22 7.19 -0.20
N ALA A 129 -1.25 6.53 0.32
CA ALA A 129 -1.66 6.59 1.72
C ALA A 129 -0.50 6.26 2.66
N ALA A 130 0.13 5.10 2.49
CA ALA A 130 1.26 4.67 3.30
C ALA A 130 2.50 5.57 3.13
N PHE A 131 2.79 5.99 1.90
CA PHE A 131 3.87 6.94 1.60
C PHE A 131 3.67 8.27 2.31
N SER A 132 2.43 8.79 2.40
CA SER A 132 2.15 10.05 3.10
C SER A 132 2.59 10.02 4.57
N GLU A 133 2.52 8.87 5.23
CA GLU A 133 2.93 8.71 6.64
C GLU A 133 4.45 8.71 6.85
N THR A 134 5.23 8.42 5.81
CA THR A 134 6.70 8.47 5.89
C THR A 134 7.23 9.88 6.18
N HIS A 135 6.41 10.92 5.98
CA HIS A 135 6.76 12.31 6.29
C HIS A 135 6.98 12.53 7.80
N ASP A 136 6.29 11.79 8.67
CA ASP A 136 6.49 11.75 10.11
C ASP A 136 6.79 10.31 10.57
N LEU A 137 8.07 10.02 10.83
CA LEU A 137 8.50 8.69 11.28
C LEU A 137 7.90 8.26 12.63
N GLN A 138 7.39 9.20 13.46
CA GLN A 138 6.67 8.86 14.69
C GLN A 138 5.22 8.44 14.37
N GLY A 139 4.55 9.17 13.48
CA GLY A 139 3.26 8.82 12.88
C GLY A 139 3.28 7.45 12.19
N LEU A 140 4.26 7.23 11.31
CA LEU A 140 4.52 5.96 10.62
C LEU A 140 4.62 4.79 11.61
N ALA A 141 5.52 4.89 12.59
CA ALA A 141 5.75 3.83 13.56
C ALA A 141 4.62 3.66 14.60
N ARG A 142 3.74 4.65 14.76
CA ARG A 142 2.48 4.50 15.53
C ARG A 142 1.42 3.71 14.77
N ARG A 143 1.49 3.71 13.42
CA ARG A 143 0.52 3.09 12.50
C ARG A 143 1.09 1.90 11.71
N THR A 144 2.20 1.32 12.17
CA THR A 144 2.83 0.11 11.58
C THR A 144 1.81 -0.99 11.22
N ASP A 145 0.84 -1.28 12.10
CA ASP A 145 -0.18 -2.31 11.84
C ASP A 145 -1.13 -1.94 10.69
N ASP A 146 -1.55 -0.67 10.60
CA ASP A 146 -2.42 -0.16 9.53
C ASP A 146 -1.67 -0.18 8.20
N ILE A 147 -0.42 0.31 8.19
CA ILE A 147 0.45 0.34 7.00
C ILE A 147 0.74 -1.07 6.48
N LYS A 148 1.05 -2.03 7.38
CA LYS A 148 1.21 -3.44 6.99
C LYS A 148 -0.09 -4.01 6.40
N THR A 149 -1.24 -3.58 6.89
CA THR A 149 -2.55 -3.99 6.35
C THR A 149 -2.74 -3.45 4.92
N TRP A 150 -2.47 -2.16 4.69
CA TRP A 150 -2.56 -1.52 3.38
C TRP A 150 -1.60 -2.15 2.36
N LEU A 151 -0.33 -2.34 2.73
CA LEU A 151 0.66 -3.03 1.88
C LEU A 151 0.28 -4.51 1.60
N SER A 152 -0.38 -5.20 2.54
CA SER A 152 -0.89 -6.56 2.31
C SER A 152 -2.10 -6.57 1.36
N ALA A 153 -2.94 -5.53 1.42
CA ALA A 153 -4.04 -5.32 0.47
C ALA A 153 -3.49 -5.08 -0.94
N VAL A 154 -2.44 -4.25 -1.10
CA VAL A 154 -1.73 -4.03 -2.37
C VAL A 154 -1.26 -5.34 -3.02
N ILE A 155 -0.64 -6.26 -2.26
CA ILE A 155 -0.25 -7.59 -2.80
C ILE A 155 -1.50 -8.42 -3.17
N SER A 156 -2.56 -8.35 -2.37
CA SER A 156 -3.81 -9.07 -2.61
C SER A 156 -4.52 -8.58 -3.88
N TYR A 157 -4.49 -7.28 -4.16
CA TYR A 157 -5.02 -6.68 -5.39
C TYR A 157 -4.27 -7.14 -6.64
N GLN A 158 -2.93 -7.25 -6.56
CA GLN A 158 -2.11 -7.80 -7.65
C GLN A 158 -2.47 -9.27 -7.95
N GLN A 159 -2.65 -10.11 -6.93
CA GLN A 159 -3.10 -11.50 -7.14
C GLN A 159 -4.53 -11.56 -7.69
N THR A 160 -5.44 -10.75 -7.16
CA THR A 160 -6.84 -10.71 -7.63
C THR A 160 -6.95 -10.25 -9.09
N CYS A 161 -6.06 -9.35 -9.55
CA CYS A 161 -5.92 -9.02 -10.97
C CYS A 161 -5.56 -10.25 -11.82
N LEU A 162 -4.60 -11.06 -11.38
CA LEU A 162 -4.14 -12.26 -12.10
C LEU A 162 -5.19 -13.37 -12.11
N ASP A 163 -5.90 -13.57 -11.00
CA ASP A 163 -6.97 -14.58 -10.86
C ASP A 163 -8.16 -14.32 -11.79
N GLY A 164 -8.41 -13.05 -12.17
CA GLY A 164 -9.46 -12.69 -13.12
C GLY A 164 -9.15 -13.02 -14.58
N ILE A 165 -7.86 -13.14 -14.94
CA ILE A 165 -7.39 -13.35 -16.32
C ILE A 165 -7.30 -14.86 -16.60
N THR A 166 -8.03 -15.34 -17.61
CA THR A 166 -8.08 -16.77 -17.97
C THR A 166 -7.19 -17.16 -19.14
N GLU A 167 -6.85 -16.21 -20.01
CA GLU A 167 -6.00 -16.50 -21.18
C GLU A 167 -4.53 -16.63 -20.73
N PRO A 168 -3.87 -17.80 -20.90
CA PRO A 168 -2.57 -18.05 -20.28
C PRO A 168 -1.45 -17.09 -20.70
N GLU A 169 -1.42 -16.66 -21.96
CA GLU A 169 -0.40 -15.72 -22.46
C GLU A 169 -0.58 -14.32 -21.85
N LEU A 170 -1.83 -13.87 -21.70
CA LEU A 170 -2.14 -12.58 -21.08
C LEU A 170 -1.87 -12.62 -19.58
N GLN A 171 -2.24 -13.71 -18.90
CA GLN A 171 -1.98 -13.90 -17.47
C GLN A 171 -0.48 -13.97 -17.20
N SER A 172 0.30 -14.71 -17.99
CA SER A 172 1.77 -14.76 -17.84
C SER A 172 2.40 -13.39 -18.04
N THR A 173 2.02 -12.66 -19.10
CA THR A 173 2.54 -11.32 -19.37
C THR A 173 2.26 -10.36 -18.20
N MET A 174 1.04 -10.41 -17.65
CA MET A 174 0.66 -9.58 -16.52
C MET A 174 1.39 -9.99 -15.23
N LYS A 175 1.58 -11.30 -15.00
CA LYS A 175 2.28 -11.85 -13.84
C LYS A 175 3.76 -11.46 -13.82
N ASP A 176 4.41 -11.49 -14.98
CA ASP A 176 5.81 -11.09 -15.11
C ASP A 176 5.95 -9.58 -14.82
N GLY A 177 5.03 -8.75 -15.34
CA GLY A 177 4.98 -7.31 -15.04
C GLY A 177 4.68 -6.97 -13.58
N LEU A 178 3.87 -7.79 -12.89
CA LEU A 178 3.59 -7.64 -11.46
C LEU A 178 4.68 -8.21 -10.55
N SER A 179 5.62 -9.00 -11.08
CA SER A 179 6.61 -9.70 -10.25
C SER A 179 7.46 -8.73 -9.43
N THR A 180 7.93 -7.63 -10.02
CA THR A 180 8.71 -6.63 -9.28
C THR A 180 7.84 -5.90 -8.26
N ALA A 181 6.64 -5.45 -8.64
CA ALA A 181 5.69 -4.78 -7.74
C ALA A 181 5.39 -5.62 -6.48
N THR A 182 5.10 -6.91 -6.63
CA THR A 182 4.87 -7.83 -5.50
C THR A 182 6.08 -7.90 -4.58
N LYS A 183 7.28 -8.04 -5.13
CA LYS A 183 8.53 -8.13 -4.35
C LYS A 183 8.85 -6.85 -3.59
N VAL A 184 8.78 -5.68 -4.25
CA VAL A 184 9.11 -4.41 -3.59
C VAL A 184 8.07 -4.03 -2.53
N THR A 185 6.80 -4.38 -2.74
CA THR A 185 5.76 -4.24 -1.71
C THR A 185 6.05 -5.16 -0.51
N SER A 186 6.46 -6.41 -0.75
CA SER A 186 6.88 -7.35 0.31
C SER A 186 8.10 -6.83 1.09
N ASN A 187 9.07 -6.23 0.39
CA ASN A 187 10.23 -5.59 1.01
C ASN A 187 9.82 -4.38 1.88
N ALA A 188 8.87 -3.56 1.41
CA ALA A 188 8.33 -2.45 2.19
C ALA A 188 7.61 -2.93 3.47
N ILE A 189 6.87 -4.05 3.42
CA ILE A 189 6.27 -4.68 4.61
C ILE A 189 7.35 -5.04 5.64
N ALA A 190 8.43 -5.70 5.21
CA ALA A 190 9.53 -6.10 6.09
C ALA A 190 10.28 -4.89 6.69
N ILE A 191 10.49 -3.83 5.91
CA ILE A 191 11.07 -2.55 6.39
C ILE A 191 10.17 -1.89 7.44
N VAL A 192 8.85 -1.92 7.25
CA VAL A 192 7.86 -1.38 8.21
C VAL A 192 7.77 -2.22 9.48
N ASP A 193 7.96 -3.53 9.40
CA ASP A 193 7.96 -4.44 10.56
C ASP A 193 9.20 -4.22 11.44
N GLU A 194 10.38 -4.12 10.83
CA GLU A 194 11.66 -3.87 11.50
C GLU A 194 11.90 -2.37 11.81
N LEU A 195 10.96 -1.49 11.49
CA LEU A 195 11.07 -0.03 11.59
C LEU A 195 11.56 0.45 12.97
N SER A 196 11.06 -0.14 14.06
CA SER A 196 11.48 0.21 15.42
C SER A 196 12.94 -0.19 15.71
N SER A 197 13.42 -1.28 15.10
CA SER A 197 14.78 -1.78 15.23
C SER A 197 15.74 -0.90 14.42
N LEU A 198 15.39 -0.64 13.16
CA LEU A 198 16.12 0.21 12.22
C LEU A 198 16.30 1.63 12.78
N LEU A 199 15.22 2.30 13.19
CA LEU A 199 15.29 3.68 13.66
C LEU A 199 16.10 3.83 14.97
N LYS A 200 16.14 2.81 15.84
CA LYS A 200 17.07 2.75 16.98
C LYS A 200 18.52 2.62 16.53
N SER A 201 18.80 1.75 15.56
CA SER A 201 20.15 1.56 14.99
C SER A 201 20.72 2.86 14.40
N PHE A 202 19.88 3.61 13.68
CA PHE A 202 20.21 4.93 13.13
C PHE A 202 20.09 6.09 14.13
N LYS A 203 19.87 5.82 15.43
CA LYS A 203 19.77 6.82 16.51
C LYS A 203 18.70 7.91 16.28
N VAL A 204 17.64 7.60 15.54
CA VAL A 204 16.53 8.54 15.31
C VAL A 204 15.75 8.69 16.63
N PRO A 205 15.59 9.91 17.18
CA PRO A 205 14.92 10.11 18.45
C PRO A 205 13.41 9.94 18.29
N ILE A 206 12.87 8.88 18.87
CA ILE A 206 11.47 8.50 18.71
C ILE A 206 10.84 8.20 20.07
N ASN A 207 9.88 9.02 20.45
CA ASN A 207 9.15 8.90 21.71
C ASN A 207 7.85 8.07 21.53
N ILE A 208 7.96 6.85 20.99
CA ILE A 208 6.82 5.92 21.02
C ILE A 208 6.89 5.12 22.32
N THR A 209 5.91 5.32 23.18
CA THR A 209 5.54 4.36 24.21
C THR A 209 4.91 3.13 23.54
N MET A 210 5.75 2.31 22.88
CA MET A 210 5.36 1.00 22.37
C MET A 210 4.98 0.13 23.57
N GLY A 211 3.69 0.11 23.90
CA GLY A 211 3.15 -0.58 25.06
C GLY A 211 3.61 -2.04 25.06
N SER A 212 4.52 -2.38 25.97
CA SER A 212 5.16 -3.69 26.01
C SER A 212 4.11 -4.73 26.39
N ARG A 213 3.66 -5.48 25.37
CA ARG A 213 2.40 -6.24 25.30
C ARG A 213 1.16 -5.36 25.15
N ARG A 214 0.84 -4.96 23.91
CA ARG A 214 -0.57 -4.79 23.50
C ARG A 214 -1.26 -6.13 23.70
N LEU A 215 -2.09 -6.25 24.74
CA LEU A 215 -3.01 -7.37 24.85
C LEU A 215 -3.92 -7.31 23.61
N LEU A 216 -4.12 -8.45 22.93
CA LEU A 216 -5.03 -8.56 21.78
C LEU A 216 -6.47 -8.19 22.14
N VAL A 217 -6.76 -8.19 23.44
CA VAL A 217 -8.05 -7.96 24.08
C VAL A 217 -7.81 -7.02 25.26
N ASP A 218 -8.60 -5.96 25.40
CA ASP A 218 -8.49 -5.06 26.55
C ASP A 218 -9.12 -5.63 27.83
N GLU A 219 -9.01 -4.91 28.94
CA GLU A 219 -9.59 -5.27 30.25
C GLU A 219 -11.09 -5.58 30.23
N LYS A 220 -11.80 -5.19 29.16
CA LYS A 220 -13.25 -5.37 28.99
C LYS A 220 -13.60 -6.50 28.02
N GLY A 221 -12.63 -7.28 27.56
CA GLY A 221 -12.88 -8.45 26.71
C GLY A 221 -13.02 -8.12 25.21
N TYR A 222 -12.62 -6.93 24.75
CA TYR A 222 -12.76 -6.52 23.34
C TYR A 222 -11.41 -6.32 22.64
N PRO A 223 -11.33 -6.53 21.31
CA PRO A 223 -10.13 -6.24 20.54
C PRO A 223 -9.66 -4.79 20.64
N SER A 224 -8.34 -4.58 20.57
CA SER A 224 -7.70 -3.26 20.60
C SER A 224 -8.11 -2.36 19.42
N TRP A 225 -8.39 -2.95 18.26
CA TRP A 225 -8.91 -2.24 17.08
C TRP A 225 -10.38 -1.83 17.22
N PHE A 226 -11.16 -2.46 18.10
CA PHE A 226 -12.60 -2.20 18.19
C PHE A 226 -12.87 -0.98 19.06
N SER A 227 -13.25 0.16 18.45
CA SER A 227 -13.23 1.45 19.14
C SER A 227 -14.26 1.58 20.27
N GLY A 228 -13.96 2.44 21.24
CA GLY A 228 -14.90 2.78 22.33
C GLY A 228 -16.21 3.41 21.85
N HIS A 229 -16.23 4.03 20.67
CA HIS A 229 -17.44 4.56 20.03
C HIS A 229 -18.32 3.43 19.49
N ASP A 230 -17.73 2.47 18.78
CA ASP A 230 -18.45 1.36 18.14
C ASP A 230 -19.08 0.44 19.18
N ARG A 231 -18.36 0.15 20.27
CA ARG A 231 -18.87 -0.59 21.43
C ARG A 231 -20.10 0.07 22.05
N LYS A 232 -20.06 1.39 22.28
CA LYS A 232 -21.20 2.15 22.84
C LYS A 232 -22.42 2.05 21.93
N LEU A 233 -22.22 2.05 20.62
CA LEU A 233 -23.26 1.98 19.63
C LEU A 233 -23.84 0.56 19.45
N LEU A 234 -23.03 -0.50 19.46
CA LEU A 234 -23.55 -1.87 19.55
C LEU A 234 -24.34 -2.08 20.85
N ALA A 235 -23.86 -1.53 21.97
CA ALA A 235 -24.59 -1.59 23.24
C ALA A 235 -25.90 -0.78 23.21
N ALA A 236 -25.95 0.34 22.46
CA ALA A 236 -27.20 1.09 22.23
C ALA A 236 -28.18 0.30 21.36
N HIS A 237 -27.71 -0.36 20.30
CA HIS A 237 -28.52 -1.27 19.48
C HIS A 237 -29.10 -2.42 20.32
N ALA A 238 -28.27 -3.09 21.13
CA ALA A 238 -28.69 -4.19 22.01
C ALA A 238 -29.75 -3.78 23.05
N ARG A 239 -29.83 -2.48 23.43
CA ARG A 239 -30.86 -1.92 24.30
C ARG A 239 -32.08 -1.34 23.55
N GLY A 240 -32.13 -1.45 22.23
CA GLY A 240 -33.19 -0.83 21.41
C GLY A 240 -33.15 0.71 21.38
N GLN A 241 -32.01 1.31 21.76
CA GLN A 241 -31.81 2.76 21.88
C GLN A 241 -31.12 3.40 20.66
N LEU A 242 -30.85 2.61 19.61
CA LEU A 242 -30.22 3.11 18.39
C LEU A 242 -31.28 3.63 17.41
N THR A 243 -31.32 4.94 17.19
CA THR A 243 -32.18 5.58 16.18
C THR A 243 -31.53 5.47 14.80
N PRO A 244 -32.17 4.84 13.79
CA PRO A 244 -31.65 4.80 12.44
C PRO A 244 -31.91 6.11 11.68
N ASN A 245 -31.00 6.47 10.77
CA ASN A 245 -31.21 7.57 9.81
C ASN A 245 -32.22 7.17 8.73
N VAL A 246 -32.25 5.88 8.39
CA VAL A 246 -33.08 5.32 7.33
C VAL A 246 -33.53 3.90 7.66
N VAL A 247 -34.78 3.58 7.32
CA VAL A 247 -35.34 2.24 7.44
C VAL A 247 -35.61 1.69 6.05
N VAL A 248 -35.04 0.52 5.76
CA VAL A 248 -35.32 -0.31 4.59
C VAL A 248 -36.34 -1.37 4.99
N ALA A 249 -37.44 -1.48 4.25
CA ALA A 249 -38.46 -2.49 4.49
C ALA A 249 -39.14 -2.91 3.20
N LYS A 250 -39.04 -4.20 2.86
CA LYS A 250 -39.62 -4.78 1.66
C LYS A 250 -41.16 -4.68 1.61
N ASP A 251 -41.81 -4.61 2.77
CA ASP A 251 -43.26 -4.41 2.94
C ASP A 251 -43.72 -2.97 2.62
N GLY A 252 -42.80 -2.02 2.43
CA GLY A 252 -43.10 -0.61 2.20
C GLY A 252 -43.34 0.21 3.48
N SER A 253 -43.12 -0.35 4.67
CA SER A 253 -43.20 0.37 5.95
C SER A 253 -41.96 1.22 6.28
N GLY A 254 -40.90 1.10 5.47
CA GLY A 254 -39.67 1.89 5.54
C GLY A 254 -39.62 2.94 4.43
N LYS A 255 -38.60 3.80 4.48
CA LYS A 255 -38.36 4.84 3.46
C LYS A 255 -37.97 4.26 2.10
N PHE A 256 -37.30 3.09 2.10
CA PHE A 256 -36.87 2.40 0.89
C PHE A 256 -37.26 0.91 0.94
N LYS A 257 -37.40 0.30 -0.25
CA LYS A 257 -37.71 -1.14 -0.40
C LYS A 257 -36.48 -2.01 -0.61
N THR A 258 -35.37 -1.44 -1.07
CA THR A 258 -34.09 -2.12 -1.30
C THR A 258 -32.97 -1.45 -0.47
N ILE A 259 -31.87 -2.17 -0.28
CA ILE A 259 -30.69 -1.67 0.41
C ILE A 259 -29.91 -0.72 -0.52
N ASN A 260 -29.82 -1.04 -1.81
CA ASN A 260 -29.18 -0.19 -2.80
C ASN A 260 -29.86 1.20 -2.90
N ASP A 261 -31.19 1.30 -2.86
CA ASP A 261 -31.88 2.61 -2.84
C ASP A 261 -31.48 3.47 -1.63
N ALA A 262 -31.33 2.83 -0.45
CA ALA A 262 -30.93 3.52 0.77
C ALA A 262 -29.48 4.00 0.75
N LEU A 263 -28.57 3.22 0.14
CA LEU A 263 -27.18 3.63 -0.09
C LEU A 263 -27.09 4.76 -1.12
N ASN A 264 -27.86 4.68 -2.21
CA ASN A 264 -27.90 5.72 -3.25
C ASN A 264 -28.49 7.04 -2.75
N ALA A 265 -29.39 6.99 -1.77
CA ALA A 265 -29.99 8.16 -1.12
C ALA A 265 -29.18 8.71 0.07
N MET A 266 -28.03 8.11 0.40
CA MET A 266 -27.13 8.64 1.43
C MET A 266 -26.46 9.93 0.92
N PRO A 267 -26.48 11.04 1.68
CA PRO A 267 -25.75 12.25 1.30
C PRO A 267 -24.24 11.97 1.23
N LYS A 268 -23.57 12.46 0.16
CA LYS A 268 -22.12 12.28 -0.01
C LYS A 268 -21.32 12.94 1.12
N ASP A 269 -21.73 14.14 1.52
CA ASP A 269 -21.07 14.92 2.58
C ASP A 269 -21.62 14.61 3.99
N TYR A 270 -22.11 13.38 4.23
CA TYR A 270 -22.67 13.02 5.52
C TYR A 270 -21.58 12.90 6.61
N SER A 271 -21.55 13.86 7.52
CA SER A 271 -20.65 13.84 8.68
C SER A 271 -21.22 12.98 9.82
N GLY A 272 -20.38 12.09 10.37
CA GLY A 272 -20.75 11.16 11.43
C GLY A 272 -21.11 9.77 10.91
N ARG A 273 -21.85 9.00 11.70
CA ARG A 273 -22.24 7.62 11.37
C ARG A 273 -23.63 7.58 10.74
N TYR A 274 -23.74 6.98 9.55
CA TYR A 274 -25.00 6.80 8.85
C TYR A 274 -25.58 5.43 9.17
N VAL A 275 -26.73 5.39 9.84
CA VAL A 275 -27.35 4.18 10.38
C VAL A 275 -28.51 3.72 9.49
N ILE A 276 -28.34 2.55 8.87
CA ILE A 276 -29.32 1.87 8.03
C ILE A 276 -29.92 0.69 8.79
N TYR A 277 -31.24 0.73 9.05
CA TYR A 277 -31.98 -0.39 9.63
C TYR A 277 -32.72 -1.15 8.53
N VAL A 278 -32.44 -2.45 8.38
CA VAL A 278 -33.03 -3.33 7.38
C VAL A 278 -33.97 -4.33 8.05
N LYS A 279 -35.28 -4.06 7.95
CA LYS A 279 -36.34 -4.91 8.52
C LYS A 279 -36.34 -6.32 7.92
N ALA A 280 -36.89 -7.27 8.66
CA ALA A 280 -37.04 -8.67 8.27
C ALA A 280 -37.60 -8.83 6.85
N GLY A 281 -36.98 -9.72 6.09
CA GLY A 281 -37.28 -9.96 4.69
C GLY A 281 -36.12 -10.61 3.95
N VAL A 282 -36.43 -11.20 2.80
CA VAL A 282 -35.43 -11.72 1.85
C VAL A 282 -35.23 -10.69 0.75
N TYR A 283 -34.07 -10.04 0.74
CA TYR A 283 -33.66 -9.02 -0.23
C TYR A 283 -32.87 -9.72 -1.35
N LYS A 284 -33.37 -9.64 -2.59
CA LYS A 284 -32.74 -10.24 -3.78
C LYS A 284 -32.00 -9.15 -4.54
N GLU A 285 -30.80 -8.83 -4.08
CA GLU A 285 -29.95 -7.76 -4.61
C GLU A 285 -28.49 -8.05 -4.29
N ASN A 286 -27.59 -7.63 -5.18
CA ASN A 286 -26.16 -7.51 -4.89
C ASN A 286 -25.93 -6.10 -4.34
N VAL A 287 -25.39 -5.99 -3.12
CA VAL A 287 -25.15 -4.70 -2.44
C VAL A 287 -23.67 -4.41 -2.46
N ILE A 288 -23.24 -3.32 -3.10
CA ILE A 288 -21.86 -2.83 -3.04
C ILE A 288 -21.85 -1.48 -2.34
N VAL A 289 -21.18 -1.40 -1.19
CA VAL A 289 -20.92 -0.12 -0.51
C VAL A 289 -19.68 0.49 -1.15
N GLY A 290 -19.86 1.55 -1.94
CA GLY A 290 -18.76 2.24 -2.63
C GLY A 290 -17.91 3.12 -1.72
N LYS A 291 -16.71 3.46 -2.18
CA LYS A 291 -15.70 4.28 -1.47
C LYS A 291 -16.25 5.61 -0.93
N ASP A 292 -17.26 6.19 -1.59
CA ASP A 292 -17.89 7.45 -1.22
C ASP A 292 -18.88 7.34 -0.05
N LYS A 293 -19.14 6.13 0.48
CA LYS A 293 -20.07 5.88 1.59
C LYS A 293 -19.32 5.55 2.89
N VAL A 294 -18.64 6.56 3.44
CA VAL A 294 -17.89 6.41 4.70
C VAL A 294 -18.80 6.25 5.92
N ASN A 295 -18.31 5.54 6.95
CA ASN A 295 -18.95 5.42 8.28
C ASN A 295 -20.39 4.87 8.31
N VAL A 296 -20.78 4.02 7.35
CA VAL A 296 -22.08 3.33 7.35
C VAL A 296 -22.14 2.24 8.42
N LEU A 297 -23.22 2.22 9.20
CA LEU A 297 -23.62 1.07 10.01
C LEU A 297 -24.91 0.50 9.43
N MET A 298 -24.93 -0.81 9.17
CA MET A 298 -26.14 -1.53 8.80
C MET A 298 -26.49 -2.57 9.86
N TYR A 299 -27.76 -2.67 10.24
CA TYR A 299 -28.27 -3.73 11.12
C TYR A 299 -29.67 -4.18 10.69
N GLY A 300 -30.10 -5.36 11.13
CA GLY A 300 -31.44 -5.89 10.83
C GLY A 300 -32.08 -6.63 12.01
N ASP A 301 -33.24 -7.26 11.78
CA ASP A 301 -34.08 -7.90 12.81
C ASP A 301 -33.52 -9.24 13.34
N GLY A 302 -32.34 -9.64 12.87
CA GLY A 302 -31.64 -10.87 13.24
C GLY A 302 -31.20 -11.68 12.03
N SER A 303 -30.14 -12.47 12.19
CA SER A 303 -29.46 -13.23 11.12
C SER A 303 -30.33 -14.23 10.37
N ARG A 304 -31.45 -14.68 10.96
CA ARG A 304 -32.43 -15.58 10.32
C ARG A 304 -33.70 -14.87 9.83
N LYS A 305 -33.77 -13.54 9.94
CA LYS A 305 -34.95 -12.73 9.59
C LYS A 305 -34.67 -11.73 8.48
N THR A 306 -33.54 -11.03 8.55
CA THR A 306 -33.06 -10.14 7.48
C THR A 306 -32.01 -10.90 6.69
N VAL A 307 -32.31 -11.27 5.45
CA VAL A 307 -31.42 -12.07 4.59
C VAL A 307 -31.22 -11.34 3.26
N VAL A 308 -29.96 -11.14 2.86
CA VAL A 308 -29.59 -10.61 1.54
C VAL A 308 -29.11 -11.77 0.69
N THR A 309 -29.51 -11.81 -0.57
CA THR A 309 -29.27 -12.93 -1.50
C THR A 309 -28.94 -12.41 -2.90
N GLY A 310 -27.79 -12.82 -3.44
CA GLY A 310 -27.41 -12.62 -4.84
C GLY A 310 -27.51 -13.91 -5.64
N SER A 311 -27.47 -13.81 -6.97
CA SER A 311 -27.47 -14.96 -7.88
C SER A 311 -26.41 -14.87 -8.98
N LYS A 312 -25.57 -13.82 -8.97
CA LYS A 312 -24.42 -13.68 -9.86
C LYS A 312 -23.39 -14.77 -9.57
N ASN A 313 -22.78 -15.32 -10.62
CA ASN A 313 -21.75 -16.34 -10.52
C ASN A 313 -20.83 -16.30 -11.75
N TYR A 314 -19.68 -16.96 -11.65
CA TYR A 314 -18.65 -16.93 -12.68
C TYR A 314 -19.05 -17.61 -14.00
N VAL A 315 -19.80 -18.71 -13.91
CA VAL A 315 -20.22 -19.50 -15.08
C VAL A 315 -21.14 -18.69 -16.00
N ASP A 316 -21.97 -17.81 -15.42
CA ASP A 316 -22.87 -16.91 -16.15
C ASP A 316 -22.19 -15.65 -16.74
N GLY A 317 -20.85 -15.60 -16.76
CA GLY A 317 -20.10 -14.50 -17.40
C GLY A 317 -19.78 -13.30 -16.48
N VAL A 318 -19.91 -13.46 -15.16
CA VAL A 318 -19.60 -12.40 -14.18
C VAL A 318 -18.24 -12.65 -13.54
N GLN A 319 -17.35 -11.67 -13.56
CA GLN A 319 -16.04 -11.78 -12.90
C GLN A 319 -16.16 -12.03 -11.39
N THR A 320 -15.24 -12.80 -10.81
CA THR A 320 -15.37 -13.33 -9.44
C THR A 320 -15.65 -12.25 -8.39
N VAL A 321 -14.97 -11.09 -8.48
CA VAL A 321 -15.16 -9.94 -7.58
C VAL A 321 -16.58 -9.35 -7.64
N ASP A 322 -17.25 -9.42 -8.79
CA ASP A 322 -18.60 -8.90 -9.02
C ASP A 322 -19.72 -9.88 -8.60
N THR A 323 -19.37 -11.11 -8.22
CA THR A 323 -20.32 -12.13 -7.78
C THR A 323 -20.83 -11.91 -6.36
N ALA A 324 -20.13 -11.10 -5.56
CA ALA A 324 -20.43 -10.87 -4.14
C ALA A 324 -21.88 -10.42 -3.91
N THR A 325 -22.60 -11.12 -3.01
CA THR A 325 -23.94 -10.72 -2.57
C THR A 325 -23.91 -9.42 -1.77
N PHE A 326 -22.87 -9.24 -0.96
CA PHE A 326 -22.61 -8.02 -0.21
C PHE A 326 -21.10 -7.73 -0.28
N GLY A 327 -20.72 -6.60 -0.84
CA GLY A 327 -19.34 -6.16 -1.02
C GLY A 327 -19.09 -4.79 -0.41
N LEU A 328 -17.86 -4.57 0.02
CA LEU A 328 -17.36 -3.32 0.57
C LEU A 328 -16.15 -2.88 -0.27
N CYS A 329 -16.23 -1.70 -0.88
CA CYS A 329 -15.10 -1.06 -1.54
C CYS A 329 -14.69 0.13 -0.67
N PHE A 330 -13.64 -0.05 0.14
CA PHE A 330 -13.07 1.00 0.97
C PHE A 330 -11.69 1.39 0.44
N PRO A 331 -11.38 2.69 0.31
CA PRO A 331 -10.01 3.13 0.38
C PRO A 331 -9.55 3.05 1.85
N TYR A 332 -8.27 2.77 2.10
CA TYR A 332 -7.69 2.62 3.44
C TYR A 332 -8.33 1.46 4.21
N PHE A 333 -7.98 0.21 3.89
CA PHE A 333 -8.50 -1.01 4.54
C PHE A 333 -8.49 -0.88 6.09
N PRO A 334 -9.64 -0.58 6.74
CA PRO A 334 -9.62 -0.30 8.17
C PRO A 334 -9.75 -1.62 8.91
N MET A 335 -8.79 -1.93 9.80
CA MET A 335 -8.86 -3.09 10.69
C MET A 335 -10.18 -3.13 11.51
N LEU A 336 -10.88 -2.00 11.60
CA LEU A 336 -12.22 -1.80 12.17
C LEU A 336 -13.33 -2.72 11.61
N TYR A 337 -13.23 -3.24 10.38
CA TYR A 337 -14.31 -4.01 9.73
C TYR A 337 -14.16 -5.54 9.78
N MET A 338 -13.20 -6.07 10.53
CA MET A 338 -13.03 -7.53 10.71
C MET A 338 -14.05 -8.15 11.69
N LEU A 339 -15.32 -7.73 11.62
CA LEU A 339 -16.45 -8.31 12.38
C LEU A 339 -17.77 -8.31 11.59
N LEU A 340 -17.75 -8.77 10.33
CA LEU A 340 -18.81 -9.62 9.75
C LEU A 340 -18.60 -10.06 8.29
N LEU A 341 -17.56 -9.58 7.61
CA LEU A 341 -17.25 -10.03 6.25
C LEU A 341 -15.84 -10.61 6.20
N TYR A 342 -15.78 -11.95 6.16
CA TYR A 342 -14.68 -12.64 5.49
C TYR A 342 -14.57 -12.06 4.08
N TYR A 343 -13.39 -11.54 3.74
CA TYR A 343 -12.80 -11.37 2.40
C TYR A 343 -13.71 -10.93 1.22
N CYS A 344 -13.16 -10.12 0.30
CA CYS A 344 -13.74 -9.91 -1.03
C CYS A 344 -13.71 -11.20 -1.92
N THR A 345 -13.33 -12.34 -1.33
CA THR A 345 -13.29 -13.67 -1.92
C THR A 345 -13.93 -14.68 -0.97
N THR A 346 -14.77 -15.57 -1.53
CA THR A 346 -15.51 -16.69 -0.90
C THR A 346 -17.00 -16.43 -0.68
N SER A 347 -17.80 -16.87 -1.66
CA SER A 347 -19.22 -17.15 -1.47
C SER A 347 -19.44 -18.14 -0.33
N ILE A 348 -20.20 -17.75 0.68
CA ILE A 348 -20.77 -18.69 1.65
C ILE A 348 -22.19 -19.02 1.19
N VAL A 349 -22.43 -20.31 0.95
CA VAL A 349 -23.72 -20.92 0.58
C VAL A 349 -24.59 -21.10 1.83
#